data_AF-A0A956LPW2-F1
#
_entry.id   AF-A0A956LPW2-F1
#
_cell.length_a   1.000
_cell.length_b   1.000
_cell.length_c   1.000
_cell.angle_alpha   90.00
_cell.angle_beta   90.00
_cell.angle_gamma   90.00
#
_symmetry.space_group_name_H-M   'P 1'
#
loop_
_entity.id
_entity.type
_entity.pdbx_description
1 polymer ?
#
loop_
_entity_poly.entity_id
_entity_poly.type
_entity_poly.pdbx_seq_one_letter_code
_entity_poly.pdbx_strand_id
1 'polypeptide(L)'
;MNRNRRSRRNVLLAGIVVFGLVLLCGRSRHTTLGTFNIRTFPANETNPEAVAQAIANLDADAFAVQEIVDREAFDRVLRRASELAGRQYKATLVPARCLGTNLDLHLGVVHDEQRFHVTGHSFLGDTG
;
A
#
# COMPACT_ATOMS: atom_id res chain seq x y z
N MET A 1 -44.15 -27.01 30.13
CA MET A 1 -43.40 -25.86 30.70
C MET A 1 -42.01 -25.64 30.03
N ASN A 2 -41.88 -25.75 28.68
CA ASN A 2 -40.56 -25.82 28.00
C ASN A 2 -40.37 -24.87 26.79
N ARG A 3 -41.42 -24.14 26.36
CA ARG A 3 -41.37 -23.20 25.22
C ARG A 3 -40.60 -21.90 25.55
N ASN A 4 -40.73 -21.39 26.78
CA ASN A 4 -40.09 -20.13 27.19
C ASN A 4 -38.56 -20.20 27.26
N ARG A 5 -37.98 -21.37 27.57
CA ARG A 5 -36.52 -21.57 27.62
C ARG A 5 -35.90 -21.55 26.22
N ARG A 6 -36.57 -22.17 25.23
CA ARG A 6 -36.12 -22.17 23.82
C ARG A 6 -36.20 -20.78 23.18
N SER A 7 -37.30 -20.06 23.42
CA SER A 7 -37.48 -18.70 22.89
C SER A 7 -36.42 -17.73 23.43
N ARG A 8 -36.16 -17.74 24.74
CA ARG A 8 -35.11 -16.91 25.37
C ARG A 8 -33.71 -17.21 24.82
N ARG A 9 -33.39 -18.49 24.58
CA ARG A 9 -32.09 -18.89 24.03
C ARG A 9 -31.89 -18.40 22.60
N ASN A 10 -32.94 -18.45 21.77
CA ASN A 10 -32.88 -17.98 20.39
C ASN A 10 -32.77 -16.46 20.30
N VAL A 11 -33.48 -15.72 21.17
CA VAL A 11 -33.34 -14.25 21.26
C VAL A 11 -31.94 -13.85 21.70
N LEU A 12 -31.37 -14.57 22.66
CA LEU A 12 -30.02 -14.29 23.17
C LEU A 12 -28.94 -14.59 22.12
N LEU A 13 -29.09 -15.69 21.37
CA LEU A 13 -28.22 -16.02 20.23
C LEU A 13 -28.34 -14.97 19.11
N ALA A 14 -29.55 -14.54 18.76
CA ALA A 14 -29.76 -13.49 17.78
C ALA A 14 -29.11 -12.17 18.24
N GLY A 15 -29.23 -11.84 19.53
CA GLY A 15 -28.57 -10.67 20.12
C GLY A 15 -27.05 -10.73 20.01
N ILE A 16 -26.42 -11.89 20.29
CA ILE A 16 -24.97 -12.08 20.16
C ILE A 16 -24.52 -11.94 18.70
N VAL A 17 -25.27 -12.53 17.75
CA VAL A 17 -24.95 -12.43 16.31
C VAL A 17 -25.02 -10.99 15.83
N VAL A 18 -26.10 -10.28 16.17
CA VAL A 18 -26.27 -8.87 15.80
C VAL A 18 -25.17 -8.01 16.44
N PHE A 19 -24.86 -8.21 17.72
CA PHE A 19 -23.81 -7.47 18.41
C PHE A 19 -22.41 -7.75 17.82
N GLY A 20 -22.12 -9.00 17.47
CA GLY A 20 -20.89 -9.37 16.78
C GLY A 20 -20.75 -8.71 15.40
N LEU A 21 -21.84 -8.66 14.63
CA LEU A 21 -21.87 -7.98 13.32
C LEU A 21 -21.67 -6.46 13.46
N VAL A 22 -22.26 -5.83 14.48
CA VAL A 22 -22.09 -4.38 14.76
C VAL A 22 -20.65 -4.06 15.13
N LEU A 23 -20.00 -4.89 15.95
CA LEU A 23 -18.59 -4.70 16.32
C LEU A 23 -17.63 -4.88 15.13
N LEU A 24 -17.99 -5.70 14.14
CA LEU A 24 -17.22 -5.87 12.91
C LEU A 24 -17.35 -4.67 11.96
N CYS A 25 -18.50 -3.99 11.96
CA CYS A 25 -18.76 -2.84 11.09
C CYS A 25 -18.14 -1.51 11.58
N GLY A 26 -17.71 -1.41 12.84
CA GLY A 26 -17.29 -0.14 13.46
C GLY A 26 -15.79 0.18 13.42
N ARG A 27 -14.94 -0.66 12.82
CA ARG A 27 -13.49 -0.47 12.88
C ARG A 27 -13.02 0.48 11.78
N SER A 28 -12.95 1.78 12.09
CA SER A 28 -12.25 2.77 11.26
C SER A 28 -10.82 2.28 11.02
N ARG A 29 -10.52 1.88 9.78
CA ARG A 29 -9.15 1.50 9.41
C ARG A 29 -8.37 2.79 9.21
N HIS A 30 -7.39 3.03 10.08
CA HIS A 30 -6.44 4.11 9.87
C HIS A 30 -5.69 3.87 8.55
N THR A 31 -5.55 4.94 7.78
CA THR A 31 -4.78 4.92 6.53
C THR A 31 -3.45 5.63 6.77
N THR A 32 -2.35 4.95 6.48
CA THR A 32 -0.99 5.49 6.57
C THR A 32 -0.48 5.84 5.17
N LEU A 33 0.00 7.07 5.01
CA LEU A 33 0.56 7.57 3.76
C LEU A 33 1.99 8.05 4.00
N GLY A 34 2.86 7.90 2.99
CA GLY A 34 4.26 8.31 3.09
C GLY A 34 4.85 8.89 1.80
N THR A 35 6.10 9.30 1.89
CA THR A 35 6.94 9.62 0.74
C THR A 35 8.33 9.04 0.96
N PHE A 36 8.96 8.59 -0.12
CA PHE A 36 10.26 7.96 -0.06
C PHE A 36 11.08 8.29 -1.31
N ASN A 37 12.04 9.20 -1.17
CA ASN A 37 12.98 9.50 -2.25
C ASN A 37 14.19 8.55 -2.15
N ILE A 38 14.51 7.86 -3.25
CA ILE A 38 15.72 7.06 -3.36
C ILE A 38 16.59 7.69 -4.45
N ARG A 39 17.59 8.45 -4.03
CA ARG A 39 18.44 9.26 -4.92
C ARG A 39 18.94 8.42 -6.11
N THR A 40 18.47 8.79 -7.30
CA THR A 40 18.86 8.20 -8.60
C THR A 40 18.94 6.66 -8.56
N PHE A 41 17.89 6.00 -8.08
CA PHE A 41 17.92 4.57 -7.85
C PHE A 41 17.93 3.74 -9.15
N PRO A 42 18.83 2.75 -9.28
CA PRO A 42 19.91 2.37 -8.38
C PRO A 42 21.17 3.21 -8.63
N ALA A 43 21.63 3.94 -7.63
CA ALA A 43 22.99 4.48 -7.62
C ALA A 43 23.96 3.39 -7.16
N ASN A 44 25.22 3.46 -7.59
CA ASN A 44 26.25 2.43 -7.33
C ASN A 44 26.42 2.11 -5.82
N GLU A 45 26.23 3.11 -4.97
CA GLU A 45 26.33 3.01 -3.51
C GLU A 45 25.03 2.58 -2.81
N THR A 46 23.91 2.48 -3.52
CA THR A 46 22.63 2.16 -2.90
C THR A 46 22.51 0.66 -2.66
N ASN A 47 22.40 0.25 -1.39
CA ASN A 47 22.14 -1.13 -1.02
C ASN A 47 20.64 -1.48 -1.20
N PRO A 48 20.26 -2.36 -2.15
CA PRO A 48 18.86 -2.69 -2.40
C PRO A 48 18.13 -3.32 -1.21
N GLU A 49 18.81 -4.11 -0.39
CA GLU A 49 18.20 -4.73 0.80
C GLU A 49 17.87 -3.69 1.87
N ALA A 50 18.73 -2.67 2.03
CA ALA A 50 18.47 -1.57 2.95
C ALA A 50 17.27 -0.73 2.49
N VAL A 51 17.12 -0.52 1.18
CA VAL A 51 15.93 0.14 0.61
C VAL A 51 14.68 -0.70 0.86
N ALA A 52 14.74 -2.02 0.65
CA ALA A 52 13.61 -2.91 0.91
C ALA A 52 13.20 -2.90 2.39
N GLN A 53 14.17 -2.92 3.31
CA GLN A 53 13.92 -2.83 4.74
C GLN A 53 13.33 -1.47 5.14
N ALA A 54 13.82 -0.38 4.55
CA ALA A 54 13.28 0.96 4.79
C ALA A 54 11.81 1.07 4.34
N ILE A 55 11.46 0.52 3.17
CA ILE A 55 10.08 0.45 2.69
C ILE A 55 9.21 -0.43 3.59
N ALA A 56 9.72 -1.58 4.04
CA ALA A 56 8.99 -2.44 4.97
C ALA A 56 8.74 -1.74 6.31
N ASN A 57 9.73 -1.03 6.84
CA ASN A 57 9.63 -0.27 8.09
C ASN A 57 8.73 0.95 7.99
N LEU A 58 8.60 1.56 6.80
CA LEU A 58 7.66 2.65 6.55
C LEU A 58 6.21 2.20 6.82
N ASP A 59 5.91 0.93 6.54
CA ASP A 59 4.61 0.28 6.77
C ASP A 59 3.40 1.14 6.33
N ALA A 60 3.58 1.90 5.26
CA ALA A 60 2.56 2.77 4.71
C ALA A 60 1.62 2.00 3.78
N ASP A 61 0.33 2.25 3.87
CA ASP A 61 -0.65 1.68 2.95
C ASP A 61 -0.45 2.16 1.50
N ALA A 62 0.05 3.39 1.35
CA ALA A 62 0.55 3.92 0.10
C ALA A 62 1.64 4.97 0.33
N PHE A 63 2.58 5.10 -0.60
CA PHE A 63 3.59 6.15 -0.53
C PHE A 63 4.06 6.60 -1.91
N ALA A 64 4.43 7.87 -2.03
CA ALA A 64 5.06 8.40 -3.22
C ALA A 64 6.53 7.98 -3.26
N VAL A 65 7.03 7.61 -4.44
CA VAL A 65 8.44 7.31 -4.68
C VAL A 65 9.00 8.22 -5.78
N GLN A 66 10.26 8.62 -5.64
CA GLN A 66 10.94 9.52 -6.58
C GLN A 66 12.31 8.97 -7.02
N GLU A 67 12.79 9.50 -8.14
CA GLU A 67 14.13 9.28 -8.69
C GLU A 67 14.45 7.83 -9.09
N ILE A 68 13.45 7.10 -9.60
CA ILE A 68 13.65 5.72 -10.08
C ILE A 68 14.18 5.74 -11.52
N VAL A 69 15.44 5.38 -11.70
CA VAL A 69 16.08 5.22 -13.02
C VAL A 69 15.78 3.84 -13.59
N ASP A 70 16.01 2.78 -12.81
CA ASP A 70 15.77 1.39 -13.23
C ASP A 70 14.52 0.85 -12.54
N ARG A 71 13.45 0.73 -13.35
CA ARG A 71 12.16 0.17 -12.92
C ARG A 71 12.28 -1.29 -12.48
N GLU A 72 13.04 -2.11 -13.19
CA GLU A 72 13.15 -3.54 -12.87
C GLU A 72 13.91 -3.75 -11.55
N ALA A 73 14.95 -2.95 -11.31
CA ALA A 73 15.62 -2.94 -10.01
C ALA A 73 14.67 -2.56 -8.88
N PHE A 74 13.82 -1.55 -9.10
CA PHE A 74 12.85 -1.12 -8.11
C PHE A 74 11.77 -2.18 -7.86
N ASP A 75 11.29 -2.85 -8.90
CA ASP A 75 10.32 -3.96 -8.78
C ASP A 75 10.89 -5.13 -7.96
N ARG A 76 12.19 -5.42 -8.07
CA ARG A 76 12.87 -6.42 -7.22
C ARG A 76 12.88 -6.00 -5.75
N VAL A 77 13.20 -4.73 -5.47
CA VAL A 77 13.17 -4.17 -4.11
C VAL A 77 11.76 -4.21 -3.53
N LEU A 78 10.73 -3.86 -4.30
CA LEU A 78 9.35 -3.90 -3.83
C LEU A 78 8.85 -5.30 -3.51
N ARG A 79 9.26 -6.29 -4.31
CA ARG A 79 8.96 -7.69 -4.01
C ARG A 79 9.58 -8.10 -2.68
N ARG A 80 10.84 -7.73 -2.46
CA ARG A 80 11.53 -8.00 -1.19
C ARG A 80 10.90 -7.28 -0.01
N ALA A 81 10.51 -6.01 -0.16
CA ALA A 81 9.81 -5.25 0.86
C ALA A 81 8.43 -5.85 1.19
N SER A 82 7.73 -6.36 0.18
CA SER A 82 6.45 -7.07 0.33
C SER A 82 6.60 -8.33 1.20
N GLU A 83 7.65 -9.12 0.97
CA GLU A 83 7.99 -10.29 1.80
C GLU A 83 8.30 -9.89 3.25
N LEU A 84 9.11 -8.85 3.45
CA LEU A 84 9.52 -8.37 4.78
C LEU A 84 8.34 -7.83 5.60
N ALA A 85 7.43 -7.08 4.97
CA ALA A 85 6.28 -6.47 5.62
C ALA A 85 5.07 -7.44 5.74
N GLY A 86 5.06 -8.54 4.99
CA GLY A 86 3.89 -9.41 4.85
C GLY A 86 2.73 -8.73 4.11
N ARG A 87 3.04 -7.86 3.13
CA ARG A 87 2.07 -7.07 2.36
C ARG A 87 2.22 -7.34 0.86
N GLN A 88 1.36 -6.74 0.04
CA GLN A 88 1.44 -6.86 -1.42
C GLN A 88 1.61 -5.49 -2.05
N TYR A 89 2.85 -4.99 -2.08
CA TYR A 89 3.14 -3.68 -2.64
C TYR A 89 3.21 -3.72 -4.17
N LYS A 90 2.54 -2.78 -4.83
CA LYS A 90 2.68 -2.51 -6.27
C LYS A 90 2.96 -1.04 -6.55
N ALA A 91 3.80 -0.80 -7.55
CA ALA A 91 4.10 0.54 -8.04
C ALA A 91 3.36 0.86 -9.34
N THR A 92 2.86 2.09 -9.41
CA THR A 92 2.53 2.77 -10.67
C THR A 92 3.55 3.88 -10.87
N LEU A 93 4.46 3.69 -11.82
CA LEU A 93 5.53 4.65 -12.15
C LEU A 93 5.22 5.36 -13.47
N VAL A 94 5.57 6.64 -13.53
CA VAL A 94 5.48 7.47 -14.73
C VAL A 94 6.81 8.17 -14.98
N PRO A 95 7.19 8.43 -16.24
CA PRO A 95 8.38 9.23 -16.54
C PRO A 95 8.27 10.63 -15.95
N ALA A 96 9.37 11.12 -15.40
CA ALA A 96 9.53 12.44 -14.82
C ALA A 96 10.50 13.25 -15.67
N ARG A 97 10.02 14.32 -16.30
CA ARG A 97 10.90 15.27 -17.01
C ARG A 97 11.47 16.26 -15.99
N CYS A 98 12.71 16.04 -15.56
CA CYS A 98 13.43 17.00 -14.74
C CYS A 98 14.24 17.95 -15.63
N LEU A 99 13.98 19.25 -15.53
CA LEU A 99 14.74 20.27 -16.25
C LEU A 99 16.20 20.24 -15.77
N GLY A 100 17.14 19.97 -16.67
CA GLY A 100 18.58 20.01 -16.39
C GLY A 100 19.25 18.66 -16.11
N THR A 101 18.55 17.53 -16.25
CA THR A 101 19.18 16.19 -16.21
C THR A 101 18.88 15.44 -17.52
N ASN A 102 19.86 14.67 -18.01
CA ASN A 102 19.67 13.73 -19.13
C ASN A 102 19.23 12.35 -18.63
N LEU A 103 18.69 12.26 -17.42
CA LEU A 103 18.33 10.99 -16.79
C LEU A 103 16.86 10.71 -17.00
N ASP A 104 16.55 9.50 -17.48
CA ASP A 104 15.19 8.98 -17.57
C ASP A 104 14.71 8.56 -16.18
N LEU A 105 14.29 9.56 -15.39
CA LEU A 105 13.76 9.34 -14.05
C LEU A 105 12.29 8.98 -14.10
N HIS A 106 11.86 8.16 -13.16
CA HIS A 106 10.47 7.87 -12.89
C HIS A 106 10.10 8.31 -11.48
N LEU A 107 8.86 8.75 -11.33
CA LEU A 107 8.20 8.98 -10.06
C LEU A 107 6.89 8.20 -10.04
N GLY A 108 6.34 7.94 -8.86
CA GLY A 108 5.11 7.19 -8.81
C GLY A 108 4.56 6.98 -7.42
N VAL A 109 3.56 6.11 -7.35
CA VAL A 109 2.93 5.71 -6.10
C VAL A 109 3.06 4.20 -5.94
N VAL A 110 3.53 3.81 -4.77
CA VAL A 110 3.47 2.44 -4.27
C VAL A 110 2.24 2.31 -3.39
N HIS A 111 1.51 1.21 -3.50
CA HIS A 111 0.34 0.93 -2.66
C HIS A 111 0.27 -0.55 -2.29
N ASP A 112 -0.33 -0.84 -1.13
CA ASP A 112 -0.73 -2.19 -0.72
C ASP A 112 -2.03 -2.60 -1.45
N GLU A 113 -1.94 -3.61 -2.32
CA GLU A 113 -3.06 -4.10 -3.12
C GLU A 113 -4.20 -4.68 -2.30
N GLN A 114 -3.94 -5.12 -1.07
CA GLN A 114 -4.99 -5.60 -0.18
C GLN A 114 -5.86 -4.46 0.37
N ARG A 115 -5.37 -3.22 0.26
CA ARG A 115 -6.04 -2.02 0.80
C ARG A 115 -6.53 -1.08 -0.28
N PHE A 116 -5.81 -0.97 -1.39
CA PHE A 116 -6.13 -0.05 -2.46
C PHE A 116 -6.20 -0.75 -3.81
N HIS A 117 -7.18 -0.34 -4.61
CA HIS A 117 -7.24 -0.65 -6.03
C HIS A 117 -7.03 0.65 -6.81
N VAL A 118 -6.09 0.63 -7.75
CA VAL A 118 -5.90 1.75 -8.70
C VAL A 118 -7.08 1.83 -9.66
N THR A 119 -7.86 2.91 -9.60
CA THR A 119 -9.02 3.14 -10.48
C THR A 119 -8.65 3.86 -11.79
N GLY A 120 -7.47 4.48 -11.83
CA GLY A 120 -6.92 5.18 -12.98
C GLY A 120 -5.61 5.87 -12.62
N HIS A 121 -4.87 6.32 -13.63
CA HIS A 121 -3.72 7.20 -13.47
C HIS A 121 -3.74 8.22 -14.61
N SER A 122 -3.47 9.49 -14.29
CA SER A 122 -3.37 10.56 -15.26
C SER A 122 -2.22 11.46 -14.84
N PHE A 123 -1.42 11.87 -15.81
CA PHE A 123 -0.34 12.82 -15.56
C PHE A 123 -0.92 14.24 -15.62
N LEU A 124 -0.73 15.03 -14.56
CA LEU A 124 -0.99 16.47 -14.62
C LEU A 124 0.08 17.09 -15.52
N GLY A 125 -0.17 17.07 -16.83
CA GLY A 125 0.77 17.46 -17.89
C GLY A 125 0.43 16.88 -19.26
N ASP A 126 -0.49 15.91 -19.36
CA ASP A 126 -1.08 15.51 -20.64
C ASP A 126 -2.12 16.54 -21.09
N THR A 127 -1.64 17.64 -21.65
CA THR A 127 -2.41 18.41 -22.62
C THR A 127 -1.90 18.06 -24.01
N GLY A 128 -2.45 17.02 -24.64
CA GLY A 128 -2.15 16.66 -26.03
C GLY A 128 -2.29 15.18 -26.32
#